data_AF-A0A4U1JF59-F1
#
_entry.id   AF-A0A4U1JF59-F1
#
_cell.length_a   1.000
_cell.length_b   1.000
_cell.length_c   1.000
_cell.angle_alpha   90.00
_cell.angle_beta   90.00
_cell.angle_gamma   90.00
#
_symmetry.space_group_name_H-M   'P 1'
#
loop_
_entity.id
_entity.type
_entity.pdbx_description
1 polymer ?
#
loop_
_entity_poly.entity_id
_entity_poly.type
_entity_poly.pdbx_seq_one_letter_code
_entity_poly.pdbx_strand_id
1 'polypeptide(L)'
;MRELRVALIFSMLLAACGGEDPDLTPLPDDGRFRPPASGERTTEALACNTLLDAHSKRMGTLGCFGTSRTCPGFLRAEFGAECLEYDKGSVDGCLEFYAAQTTCDEIKVALEGCVITAYTGTTPAGCP
;
A
#
# COMPACT_ATOMS: atom_id res chain seq x y z
N MET A 1 42.77 37.97 23.38
CA MET A 1 41.57 37.73 22.55
C MET A 1 40.80 36.57 23.14
N ARG A 2 39.53 36.81 23.54
CA ARG A 2 38.41 35.86 23.79
C ARG A 2 38.60 34.85 24.94
N GLU A 3 38.22 35.20 26.18
CA GLU A 3 36.86 35.13 26.78
C GLU A 3 36.35 33.69 27.03
N LEU A 4 36.42 33.25 28.29
CA LEU A 4 35.56 32.21 28.89
C LEU A 4 34.11 32.66 28.79
N ARG A 5 33.16 31.77 28.48
CA ARG A 5 31.80 31.80 29.08
C ARG A 5 30.89 30.63 28.69
N VAL A 6 30.22 30.14 29.73
CA VAL A 6 28.87 29.55 29.79
C VAL A 6 28.76 28.05 29.47
N ALA A 7 28.82 27.30 30.57
CA ALA A 7 28.12 26.05 30.76
C ALA A 7 26.61 26.25 30.51
N LEU A 8 26.05 25.46 29.61
CA LEU A 8 24.61 25.32 29.41
C LEU A 8 24.20 23.94 29.92
N ILE A 9 23.96 23.88 31.22
CA ILE A 9 23.13 22.84 31.85
C ILE A 9 21.69 23.32 31.64
N PHE A 10 20.97 22.72 30.68
CA PHE A 10 19.52 22.87 30.58
C PHE A 10 18.88 21.51 30.83
N SER A 11 18.31 21.40 32.02
CA SER A 11 17.55 20.26 32.52
C SER A 11 16.36 19.91 31.64
N MET A 12 16.16 18.60 31.51
CA MET A 12 14.93 17.82 31.65
C MET A 12 13.58 18.39 31.16
N LEU A 13 12.80 17.46 30.58
CA LEU A 13 11.34 17.44 30.37
C LEU A 13 10.91 17.62 28.92
N LEU A 14 11.12 16.57 28.11
CA LEU A 14 10.25 16.26 26.99
C LEU A 14 9.80 14.80 27.12
N ALA A 15 8.58 14.68 27.63
CA ALA A 15 7.56 13.68 27.33
C ALA A 15 8.04 12.28 26.89
N ALA A 16 7.82 11.33 27.79
CA ALA A 16 7.40 10.00 27.42
C ALA A 16 6.18 10.10 26.47
N CYS A 17 6.38 9.74 25.20
CA CYS A 17 5.36 9.17 24.31
C CYS A 17 6.07 8.65 23.05
N GLY A 18 6.89 7.61 23.21
CA GLY A 18 7.32 6.78 22.09
C GLY A 18 6.54 5.49 22.23
N GLY A 19 5.33 5.45 21.66
CA GLY A 19 4.57 4.21 21.58
C GLY A 19 5.46 3.18 20.90
N GLU A 20 5.65 2.04 21.57
CA GLU A 20 6.25 0.87 20.96
C GLU A 20 5.38 0.49 19.74
N ASP A 21 5.83 0.87 18.54
CA ASP A 21 5.47 0.16 17.32
C ASP A 21 5.73 -1.32 17.62
N PRO A 22 4.71 -2.21 17.54
CA PRO A 22 4.98 -3.63 17.65
C PRO A 22 6.00 -3.93 16.57
N ASP A 23 7.16 -4.44 16.99
CA ASP A 23 8.25 -4.92 16.15
C ASP A 23 7.65 -5.88 15.12
N LEU A 24 7.28 -5.32 13.96
CA LEU A 24 6.83 -6.07 12.82
C LEU A 24 8.09 -6.77 12.35
N THR A 25 8.29 -8.00 12.82
CA THR A 25 9.24 -8.93 12.21
C THR A 25 9.12 -8.76 10.71
N PRO A 26 10.18 -8.31 10.00
CA PRO A 26 10.11 -8.08 8.58
C PRO A 26 9.62 -9.37 7.94
N LEU A 27 8.42 -9.33 7.34
CA LEU A 27 7.96 -10.41 6.50
C LEU A 27 9.09 -10.67 5.48
N PRO A 28 9.46 -11.94 5.22
CA PRO A 28 10.50 -12.23 4.25
C PRO A 28 10.18 -11.50 2.95
N ASP A 29 11.18 -10.78 2.42
CA ASP A 29 11.03 -10.02 1.19
C ASP A 29 10.67 -10.98 0.06
N ASP A 30 9.40 -10.96 -0.34
CA ASP A 30 8.86 -11.74 -1.45
C ASP A 30 9.03 -11.01 -2.79
N GLY A 31 9.79 -9.91 -2.81
CA GLY A 31 10.05 -9.10 -3.99
C GLY A 31 8.88 -8.24 -4.45
N ARG A 32 7.80 -8.16 -3.66
CA ARG A 32 6.59 -7.41 -4.02
C ARG A 32 6.63 -5.99 -3.47
N PHE A 33 6.14 -5.07 -4.28
CA PHE A 33 6.03 -3.67 -3.92
C PHE A 33 4.94 -3.47 -2.87
N ARG A 34 5.30 -2.87 -1.72
CA ARG A 34 4.41 -2.55 -0.60
C ARG A 34 4.36 -1.03 -0.43
N PRO A 35 3.39 -0.34 -1.02
CA PRO A 35 3.26 1.10 -0.88
C PRO A 35 2.85 1.48 0.55
N PRO A 36 3.19 2.71 1.01
CA PRO A 36 2.82 3.17 2.34
C PRO A 36 1.31 3.27 2.51
N ALA A 37 0.82 2.89 3.70
CA ALA A 37 -0.58 3.06 4.07
C ALA A 37 -0.88 4.51 4.47
N SER A 38 -2.07 5.02 4.16
CA SER A 38 -2.49 6.36 4.57
C SER A 38 -3.37 6.36 5.83
N GLY A 39 -3.96 5.23 6.20
CA GLY A 39 -4.97 5.13 7.26
C GLY A 39 -6.40 5.39 6.76
N GLU A 40 -6.59 5.89 5.53
CA GLU A 40 -7.90 6.15 4.95
C GLU A 40 -8.46 4.87 4.32
N ARG A 41 -9.75 4.59 4.54
CA ARG A 41 -10.40 3.36 4.08
C ARG A 41 -11.08 3.55 2.73
N THR A 42 -11.03 2.52 1.90
CA THR A 42 -11.79 2.40 0.65
C THR A 42 -12.45 1.02 0.57
N THR A 43 -13.58 0.94 -0.13
CA THR A 43 -14.31 -0.32 -0.29
C THR A 43 -13.59 -1.24 -1.27
N GLU A 44 -13.78 -2.56 -1.14
CA GLU A 44 -13.25 -3.54 -2.08
C GLU A 44 -13.60 -3.20 -3.54
N ALA A 45 -14.87 -2.87 -3.81
CA ALA A 45 -15.32 -2.55 -5.16
C ALA A 45 -14.60 -1.31 -5.73
N LEU A 46 -14.43 -0.26 -4.93
CA LEU A 46 -13.77 0.97 -5.37
C LEU A 46 -12.27 0.75 -5.57
N ALA A 47 -11.58 0.11 -4.62
CA ALA A 47 -10.18 -0.24 -4.76
C ALA A 47 -9.94 -1.07 -6.02
N CYS A 48 -10.74 -2.12 -6.19
CA CYS A 48 -10.57 -3.07 -7.28
C CYS A 48 -10.77 -2.44 -8.66
N ASN A 49 -11.86 -1.70 -8.85
CA ASN A 49 -12.14 -1.01 -10.10
C ASN A 49 -11.03 -0.01 -10.43
N THR A 50 -10.55 0.75 -9.44
CA THR A 50 -9.50 1.75 -9.64
C THR A 50 -8.19 1.10 -10.12
N LEU A 51 -7.80 -0.02 -9.50
CA LEU A 51 -6.58 -0.74 -9.86
C LEU A 51 -6.66 -1.38 -11.24
N LEU A 52 -7.77 -2.06 -11.57
CA LEU A 52 -7.94 -2.66 -12.89
C LEU A 52 -8.01 -1.62 -14.01
N ASP A 53 -8.67 -0.48 -13.77
CA ASP A 53 -8.77 0.59 -14.75
C ASP A 53 -7.39 1.21 -15.02
N ALA A 54 -6.62 1.50 -13.96
CA ALA A 54 -5.25 2.00 -14.09
C ALA A 54 -4.32 1.02 -14.80
N HIS A 55 -4.39 -0.26 -14.45
CA HIS A 55 -3.62 -1.33 -15.10
C HIS A 55 -3.96 -1.45 -16.59
N SER A 56 -5.27 -1.52 -16.91
CA SER A 56 -5.76 -1.63 -18.29
C SER A 56 -5.39 -0.42 -19.12
N LYS A 57 -5.49 0.79 -18.55
CA LYS A 57 -5.09 2.03 -19.19
C LYS A 57 -3.59 2.04 -19.49
N ARG A 58 -2.75 1.57 -18.56
CA ARG A 58 -1.30 1.48 -18.79
C ARG A 58 -0.95 0.45 -19.85
N MET A 59 -1.56 -0.72 -19.82
CA MET A 59 -1.44 -1.75 -20.86
C MET A 59 -1.78 -1.17 -22.25
N GLY A 60 -2.90 -0.46 -22.37
CA GLY A 60 -3.29 0.21 -23.61
C GLY A 60 -2.31 1.28 -24.06
N THR A 61 -1.77 2.07 -23.12
CA THR A 61 -0.75 3.09 -23.41
C THR A 61 0.54 2.48 -23.96
N LEU A 62 0.94 1.33 -23.44
CA LEU A 62 2.15 0.61 -23.88
C LEU A 62 1.91 -0.25 -25.13
N GLY A 63 0.68 -0.31 -25.66
CA GLY A 63 0.32 -1.15 -26.81
C GLY A 63 0.28 -2.64 -26.49
N CYS A 64 0.13 -3.00 -25.22
CA CYS A 64 0.11 -4.37 -24.76
C CYS A 64 -1.31 -4.93 -24.73
N PHE A 65 -1.46 -6.20 -25.09
CA PHE A 65 -2.72 -6.94 -24.97
C PHE A 65 -2.57 -8.09 -23.99
N GLY A 66 -3.58 -8.31 -23.16
CA GLY A 66 -3.58 -9.35 -22.15
C GLY A 66 -4.86 -9.30 -21.31
N THR A 67 -5.03 -10.32 -20.48
CA THR A 67 -6.12 -10.40 -19.51
C THR A 67 -5.55 -10.25 -18.11
N SER A 68 -6.18 -9.41 -17.29
CA SER A 68 -5.95 -9.39 -15.85
C SER A 68 -6.90 -10.37 -15.15
N ARG A 69 -6.56 -10.76 -13.92
CA ARG A 69 -7.53 -11.47 -13.06
C ARG A 69 -8.73 -10.56 -12.80
N THR A 70 -9.90 -11.17 -12.65
CA THR A 70 -11.13 -10.42 -12.37
C THR A 70 -11.15 -9.91 -10.94
N CYS A 71 -11.81 -8.76 -10.75
CA CYS A 71 -12.23 -8.29 -9.44
C CYS A 71 -13.31 -9.20 -8.85
N PRO A 72 -13.31 -9.46 -7.52
CA PRO A 72 -12.31 -9.07 -6.51
C PRO A 72 -11.19 -10.13 -6.32
N GLY A 73 -11.10 -11.12 -7.20
CA GLY A 73 -10.27 -12.31 -7.02
C GLY A 73 -8.78 -12.04 -6.81
N PHE A 74 -8.21 -11.00 -7.41
CA PHE A 74 -6.80 -10.67 -7.17
C PHE A 74 -6.55 -10.02 -5.80
N LEU A 75 -7.47 -9.16 -5.33
CA LEU A 75 -7.38 -8.56 -3.99
C LEU A 75 -7.55 -9.60 -2.89
N ARG A 76 -8.52 -10.51 -3.07
CA ARG A 76 -8.86 -11.54 -2.09
C ARG A 76 -7.85 -12.69 -2.04
N ALA A 77 -7.09 -12.92 -3.11
CA ALA A 77 -6.09 -13.99 -3.17
C ALA A 77 -5.04 -13.90 -2.05
N GLU A 78 -4.77 -12.69 -1.56
CA GLU A 78 -3.87 -12.43 -0.44
C GLU A 78 -4.47 -12.82 0.92
N PHE A 79 -5.75 -12.53 1.13
CA PHE A 79 -6.33 -12.48 2.47
C PHE A 79 -7.33 -13.60 2.77
N GLY A 80 -7.86 -14.27 1.74
CA GLY A 80 -8.81 -15.38 1.91
C GLY A 80 -10.14 -15.00 2.57
N ALA A 81 -10.44 -13.70 2.70
CA ALA A 81 -11.65 -13.17 3.31
C ALA A 81 -12.43 -12.30 2.32
N GLU A 82 -13.77 -12.35 2.42
CA GLU A 82 -14.65 -11.57 1.56
C GLU A 82 -14.93 -10.18 2.14
N CYS A 83 -15.08 -9.20 1.24
CA CYS A 83 -15.53 -7.85 1.55
C CYS A 83 -14.67 -7.09 2.57
N LEU A 84 -13.36 -7.12 2.39
CA LEU A 84 -12.47 -6.30 3.20
C LEU A 84 -12.57 -4.83 2.79
N GLU A 85 -12.36 -3.93 3.75
CA GLU A 85 -11.94 -2.57 3.44
C GLU A 85 -10.42 -2.57 3.20
N TYR A 86 -9.98 -1.71 2.29
CA TYR A 86 -8.57 -1.57 1.92
C TYR A 86 -8.08 -0.17 2.25
N ASP A 87 -6.77 -0.04 2.43
CA ASP A 87 -6.13 1.24 2.66
C ASP A 87 -5.96 2.00 1.34
N LYS A 88 -6.51 3.21 1.29
CA LYS A 88 -6.47 4.07 0.11
C LYS A 88 -5.04 4.47 -0.28
N GLY A 89 -4.16 4.75 0.69
CA GLY A 89 -2.76 5.08 0.41
C GLY A 89 -2.02 3.93 -0.28
N SER A 90 -2.24 2.70 0.19
CA SER A 90 -1.68 1.52 -0.47
C SER A 90 -2.26 1.30 -1.87
N VAL A 91 -3.54 1.59 -2.09
CA VAL A 91 -4.13 1.56 -3.45
C VAL A 91 -3.47 2.61 -4.34
N ASP A 92 -3.42 3.87 -3.89
CA ASP A 92 -2.87 4.99 -4.67
C ASP A 92 -1.40 4.75 -5.03
N GLY A 93 -0.60 4.21 -4.10
CA GLY A 93 0.78 3.83 -4.38
C GLY A 93 0.93 2.70 -5.41
N CYS A 94 -0.01 1.74 -5.46
CA CYS A 94 -0.03 0.77 -6.56
C CYS A 94 -0.36 1.42 -7.92
N LEU A 95 -1.19 2.46 -7.96
CA LEU A 95 -1.47 3.18 -9.21
C LEU A 95 -0.21 3.86 -9.74
N GLU A 96 0.57 4.49 -8.86
CA GLU A 96 1.86 5.09 -9.20
C GLU A 96 2.85 4.03 -9.69
N PHE A 97 2.90 2.88 -9.01
CA PHE A 97 3.72 1.74 -9.44
C PHE A 97 3.34 1.26 -10.84
N TYR A 98 2.06 1.13 -11.16
CA TYR A 98 1.62 0.74 -12.51
C TYR A 98 2.02 1.79 -13.55
N ALA A 99 1.84 3.07 -13.24
CA ALA A 99 2.21 4.17 -14.13
C ALA A 99 3.72 4.21 -14.44
N ALA A 100 4.57 3.75 -13.51
CA ALA A 100 6.01 3.70 -13.67
C ALA A 100 6.51 2.57 -14.60
N GLN A 101 5.71 1.52 -14.84
CA GLN A 101 6.11 0.39 -15.68
C GLN A 101 6.26 0.81 -17.14
N THR A 102 7.34 0.42 -17.80
CA THR A 102 7.71 0.89 -19.15
C THR A 102 7.61 -0.19 -20.22
N THR A 103 7.57 -1.46 -19.83
CA THR A 103 7.46 -2.59 -20.75
C THR A 103 6.18 -3.38 -20.55
N CYS A 104 5.75 -4.12 -21.57
CA CYS A 104 4.58 -4.99 -21.46
C CYS A 104 4.74 -6.07 -20.41
N ASP A 105 5.96 -6.58 -20.20
CA ASP A 105 6.18 -7.66 -19.25
C ASP A 105 6.16 -7.14 -17.81
N GLU A 106 6.73 -5.96 -17.57
CA GLU A 106 6.63 -5.22 -16.32
C GLU A 106 5.17 -4.96 -15.90
N ILE A 107 4.36 -4.37 -16.77
CA ILE A 107 2.97 -4.07 -16.42
C ILE A 107 2.13 -5.33 -16.21
N LYS A 108 2.39 -6.43 -16.95
CA LYS A 108 1.67 -7.70 -16.77
C LYS A 108 1.88 -8.27 -15.37
N VAL A 109 3.10 -8.22 -14.85
CA VAL A 109 3.42 -8.73 -13.51
C VAL A 109 3.09 -7.74 -12.39
N ALA A 110 3.01 -6.45 -12.70
CA ALA A 110 2.81 -5.40 -11.71
C ALA A 110 1.50 -5.55 -10.92
N LEU A 111 0.43 -6.02 -11.56
CA LEU A 111 -0.87 -6.21 -10.89
C LEU A 111 -0.77 -7.18 -9.70
N GLU A 112 0.03 -8.25 -9.84
CA GLU A 112 0.23 -9.25 -8.78
C GLU A 112 1.41 -8.88 -7.86
N GLY A 113 2.36 -8.10 -8.40
CA GLY A 113 3.54 -7.62 -7.70
C GLY A 113 3.29 -6.46 -6.73
N CYS A 114 2.10 -5.85 -6.71
CA CYS A 114 1.75 -4.80 -5.75
C CYS A 114 0.87 -5.34 -4.63
N VAL A 115 1.27 -5.09 -3.39
CA VAL A 115 0.56 -5.50 -2.17
C VAL A 115 -0.27 -4.34 -1.66
N ILE A 116 -1.56 -4.59 -1.44
CA ILE A 116 -2.50 -3.58 -0.94
C ILE A 116 -2.85 -3.94 0.49
N THR A 117 -2.77 -2.98 1.39
CA THR A 117 -3.07 -3.20 2.80
C THR A 117 -4.58 -3.35 2.98
N ALA A 118 -5.01 -4.48 3.55
CA ALA A 118 -6.40 -4.72 3.92
C ALA A 118 -6.61 -4.54 5.42
N TYR A 119 -7.77 -4.02 5.81
CA TYR A 119 -8.20 -3.96 7.19
C TYR A 119 -8.99 -5.21 7.54
N THR A 120 -8.36 -6.17 8.23
CA THR A 120 -9.03 -7.40 8.67
C THR A 120 -10.15 -7.12 9.68
N GLY A 121 -11.22 -7.92 9.67
CA GLY A 121 -12.34 -7.78 10.62
C GLY A 121 -13.27 -6.60 10.32
N THR A 122 -13.16 -5.98 9.15
CA THR A 122 -13.97 -4.84 8.71
C THR A 122 -15.12 -5.21 7.78
N THR A 123 -15.38 -6.52 7.61
CA THR A 123 -16.47 -7.03 6.78
C THR A 123 -17.77 -6.28 7.10
N PRO A 124 -18.33 -5.49 6.15
CA PRO A 124 -19.57 -4.79 6.37
C PRO A 124 -20.70 -5.75 6.69
N ALA A 125 -21.63 -5.34 7.56
CA ALA A 125 -22.82 -6.13 7.86
C ALA A 125 -23.60 -6.39 6.54
N GLY A 126 -23.81 -7.67 6.22
CA GLY A 126 -24.53 -8.09 5.01
C GLY A 126 -23.65 -8.48 3.82
N CYS A 127 -22.35 -8.74 4.03
CA CYS A 127 -21.63 -9.56 3.07
C CYS A 127 -22.16 -11.00 3.05
N PRO A 128 -22.48 -11.53 1.86
CA PRO A 128 -23.15 -12.82 1.70
C PRO A 128 -22.30 -13.99 2.19
#